data_AF-A0A674DI95-F1
#
_entry.id   AF-A0A674DI95-F1
#
_cell.length_a   1.000
_cell.length_b   1.000
_cell.length_c   1.000
_cell.angle_alpha   90.00
_cell.angle_beta   90.00
_cell.angle_gamma   90.00
#
_symmetry.space_group_name_H-M   'P 1'
#
loop_
_entity.id
_entity.type
_entity.pdbx_description
1 polymer ?
#
loop_
_entity_poly.entity_id
_entity_poly.type
_entity_poly.pdbx_seq_one_letter_code
_entity_poly.pdbx_strand_id
1 'polypeptide(L)'
;ESGCLASGCEESGCLASGCEESCCLASGCEESGCLASSCEESCCLASGCEESGCLASGCEESGCLASSCEESGYLASGCEESGCLLRMLGEDFC
;
A
#
# COMPACT_ATOMS: atom_id res chain seq x y z
N GLU A 1 -9.68 -7.85 -10.65
CA GLU A 1 -9.11 -6.50 -10.49
C GLU A 1 -10.02 -5.66 -9.61
N SER A 2 -9.58 -5.38 -8.39
CA SER A 2 -10.28 -4.51 -7.44
C SER A 2 -9.34 -3.35 -7.10
N GLY A 3 -9.66 -2.14 -7.55
CA GLY A 3 -8.85 -0.97 -7.28
C GLY A 3 -9.66 0.21 -6.78
N CYS A 4 -9.09 0.98 -5.85
CA CYS A 4 -9.69 2.22 -5.34
C CYS A 4 -8.72 3.38 -5.54
N LEU A 5 -9.29 4.51 -5.98
CA LEU A 5 -8.56 5.75 -6.22
C LEU A 5 -9.14 6.82 -5.32
N ALA A 6 -8.29 7.50 -4.56
CA ALA A 6 -8.70 8.57 -3.67
C ALA A 6 -7.77 9.79 -3.75
N SER A 7 -8.36 10.97 -3.57
CA SER A 7 -7.65 12.24 -3.65
C SER A 7 -8.21 13.22 -2.62
N GLY A 8 -7.33 13.85 -1.83
CA GLY A 8 -7.73 14.90 -0.87
C GLY A 8 -8.60 14.40 0.27
N CYS A 9 -8.23 13.28 0.87
CA CYS A 9 -9.05 12.51 1.81
C CYS A 9 -8.33 12.30 3.15
N GLU A 10 -9.06 12.22 4.27
CA GLU A 10 -8.40 11.95 5.56
C GLU A 10 -7.90 10.49 5.62
N GLU A 11 -8.68 9.54 5.09
CA GLU A 11 -8.32 8.12 5.06
C GLU A 11 -8.69 7.51 3.72
N SER A 12 -7.85 6.61 3.19
CA SER A 12 -8.20 5.77 2.05
C SER A 12 -7.72 4.35 2.16
N GLY A 13 -8.68 3.43 2.21
CA GLY A 13 -8.47 2.00 2.31
C GLY A 13 -9.06 1.23 1.13
N CYS A 14 -8.33 0.25 0.57
CA CYS A 14 -8.98 -0.87 -0.13
C CYS A 14 -8.89 -2.15 0.69
N LEU A 15 -9.96 -2.94 0.62
CA LEU A 15 -10.01 -4.27 1.20
C LEU A 15 -10.34 -5.26 0.09
N ALA A 16 -9.44 -6.22 -0.14
CA ALA A 16 -9.59 -7.20 -1.19
C ALA A 16 -9.38 -8.63 -0.69
N SER A 17 -10.19 -9.55 -1.19
CA SER A 17 -10.15 -10.96 -0.80
C SER A 17 -10.43 -11.85 -2.01
N GLY A 18 -9.58 -12.86 -2.22
CA GLY A 18 -9.76 -13.84 -3.31
C GLY A 18 -9.66 -13.22 -4.70
N CYS A 19 -8.72 -12.28 -4.86
CA CYS A 19 -8.54 -11.44 -6.03
C CYS A 19 -7.24 -11.80 -6.75
N GLU A 20 -7.19 -11.62 -8.07
CA GLU A 20 -5.90 -11.77 -8.77
C GLU A 20 -5.00 -10.55 -8.50
N GLU A 21 -5.57 -9.34 -8.53
CA GLU A 21 -4.81 -8.11 -8.33
C GLU A 21 -5.63 -7.07 -7.55
N SER A 22 -4.98 -6.43 -6.57
CA SER A 22 -5.54 -5.34 -5.77
C SER A 22 -4.63 -4.13 -5.68
N CYS A 23 -5.15 -2.96 -6.05
CA CYS A 23 -4.36 -1.74 -6.14
C CYS A 23 -5.07 -0.57 -5.45
N CYS A 24 -4.44 0.05 -4.45
CA CYS A 24 -4.89 1.33 -3.88
C CYS A 24 -4.03 2.47 -4.42
N LEU A 25 -4.65 3.56 -4.83
CA LEU A 25 -3.92 4.78 -5.18
C LEU A 25 -4.49 5.96 -4.40
N ALA A 26 -3.63 6.60 -3.61
CA ALA A 26 -3.99 7.76 -2.80
C ALA A 26 -3.08 8.95 -3.11
N SER A 27 -3.66 10.13 -3.13
CA SER A 27 -2.91 11.38 -3.37
C SER A 27 -3.43 12.51 -2.50
N GLY A 28 -2.52 13.10 -1.70
CA GLY A 28 -2.85 14.17 -0.77
C GLY A 28 -3.83 13.71 0.31
N CYS A 29 -3.64 12.51 0.86
CA CYS A 29 -4.47 11.98 1.94
C CYS A 29 -3.66 11.83 3.23
N GLU A 30 -4.27 11.94 4.42
CA GLU A 30 -3.49 11.80 5.66
C GLU A 30 -3.04 10.34 5.86
N GLU A 31 -3.95 9.38 5.70
CA GLU A 31 -3.64 7.95 5.81
C GLU A 31 -4.10 7.14 4.59
N SER A 32 -3.26 6.21 4.14
CA SER A 32 -3.56 5.32 3.00
C SER A 32 -3.22 3.87 3.29
N GLY A 33 -4.16 2.96 3.03
CA GLY A 33 -4.06 1.54 3.38
C GLY A 33 -4.53 0.60 2.26
N CYS A 34 -3.82 -0.50 2.00
CA CYS A 34 -4.44 -1.69 1.39
C CYS A 34 -4.43 -2.87 2.35
N LEU A 35 -5.52 -3.63 2.36
CA LEU A 35 -5.61 -4.89 3.08
C LEU A 35 -6.02 -5.98 2.09
N ALA A 36 -5.12 -6.94 1.86
CA ALA A 36 -5.33 -8.03 0.93
C ALA A 36 -5.22 -9.39 1.61
N SER A 37 -6.15 -10.29 1.25
CA SER A 37 -6.14 -11.66 1.75
C SER A 37 -6.39 -12.67 0.63
N SER A 38 -5.49 -13.65 0.50
CA SER A 38 -5.54 -14.66 -0.57
C SER A 38 -5.61 -14.02 -1.97
N CYS A 39 -4.74 -13.05 -2.23
CA CYS A 39 -4.67 -12.31 -3.50
C CYS A 39 -3.34 -12.64 -4.20
N GLU A 40 -3.26 -12.71 -5.53
CA GLU A 40 -1.95 -13.02 -6.16
C GLU A 40 -1.01 -11.82 -5.99
N GLU A 41 -1.49 -10.62 -6.30
CA GLU A 41 -0.72 -9.37 -6.16
C GLU A 41 -1.48 -8.28 -5.39
N SER A 42 -0.79 -7.51 -4.56
CA SER A 42 -1.36 -6.39 -3.80
C SER A 42 -0.43 -5.20 -3.66
N CYS A 43 -0.88 -4.03 -4.13
CA CYS A 43 -0.05 -2.84 -4.27
C CYS A 43 -0.72 -1.60 -3.67
N CYS A 44 -0.03 -0.89 -2.77
CA CYS A 44 -0.42 0.45 -2.31
C CYS A 44 0.46 1.49 -2.98
N LEU A 45 -0.13 2.53 -3.57
CA LEU A 45 0.60 3.65 -4.14
C LEU A 45 0.12 4.97 -3.55
N ALA A 46 0.97 5.61 -2.77
CA ALA A 46 0.64 6.83 -2.04
C ALA A 46 1.57 7.98 -2.43
N SER A 47 0.99 9.14 -2.69
CA SER A 47 1.75 10.34 -3.06
C SER A 47 1.33 11.55 -2.23
N GLY A 48 2.26 12.13 -1.49
CA GLY A 48 1.98 13.26 -0.59
C GLY A 48 0.99 12.91 0.50
N CYS A 49 1.11 11.70 1.07
CA CYS A 49 0.30 11.26 2.21
C CYS A 49 1.13 11.32 3.50
N GLU A 50 0.53 11.41 4.68
CA GLU A 50 1.33 11.40 5.92
C GLU A 50 1.76 9.97 6.27
N GLU A 51 0.83 9.01 6.20
CA GLU A 51 1.08 7.59 6.46
C GLU A 51 0.58 6.70 5.32
N SER A 52 1.34 5.64 5.01
CA SER A 52 0.98 4.64 3.98
C SER A 52 1.27 3.21 4.41
N GLY A 53 0.29 2.32 4.33
CA GLY A 53 0.39 0.94 4.79
C GLY A 53 -0.16 -0.09 3.81
N CYS A 54 0.53 -1.23 3.62
CA CYS A 54 -0.10 -2.43 3.06
C CYS A 54 -0.05 -3.57 4.09
N LEU A 55 -1.16 -4.30 4.19
CA LEU A 55 -1.28 -5.53 4.96
C LEU A 55 -1.70 -6.66 4.03
N ALA A 56 -0.82 -7.64 3.84
CA ALA A 56 -1.05 -8.78 2.98
C ALA A 56 -1.01 -10.08 3.77
N SER A 57 -2.00 -10.95 3.56
CA SER A 57 -2.03 -12.28 4.16
C SER A 57 -2.35 -13.37 3.15
N GLY A 58 -1.43 -14.32 2.98
CA GLY A 58 -1.55 -15.40 2.00
C GLY A 58 -1.57 -14.89 0.55
N CYS A 59 -0.84 -13.82 0.25
CA CYS A 59 -0.70 -13.31 -1.12
C CYS A 59 0.60 -13.81 -1.75
N GLU A 60 0.77 -13.80 -3.07
CA GLU A 60 2.05 -14.20 -3.67
C GLU A 60 3.03 -13.03 -3.59
N GLU A 61 2.62 -11.86 -4.07
CA GLU A 61 3.41 -10.63 -4.01
C GLU A 61 2.62 -9.51 -3.34
N SER A 62 3.27 -8.73 -2.49
CA SER A 62 2.69 -7.44 -2.10
C SER A 62 3.73 -6.35 -1.89
N GLY A 63 3.33 -5.11 -2.15
CA GLY A 63 4.23 -3.98 -2.05
C GLY A 63 3.61 -2.62 -1.78
N CYS A 64 4.38 -1.78 -1.09
CA CYS A 64 4.05 -0.37 -0.85
C CYS A 64 4.98 0.53 -1.68
N LEU A 65 4.42 1.46 -2.43
CA LEU A 65 5.13 2.53 -3.11
C LEU A 65 4.68 3.87 -2.54
N ALA A 66 5.59 4.57 -1.88
CA ALA A 66 5.29 5.86 -1.26
C ALA A 66 6.25 6.94 -1.76
N SER A 67 5.68 8.04 -2.25
CA SER A 67 6.43 9.22 -2.70
C SER A 67 6.03 10.42 -1.85
N SER A 68 7.01 11.02 -1.17
CA SER A 68 6.79 12.14 -0.24
C SER A 68 5.81 11.79 0.91
N CYS A 69 5.91 10.56 1.44
CA CYS A 69 5.13 10.12 2.60
C CYS A 69 6.00 10.05 3.84
N GLU A 70 5.50 10.53 4.99
CA GLU A 70 6.30 10.61 6.22
C GLU A 70 6.56 9.23 6.82
N GLU A 71 5.56 8.35 6.78
CA GLU A 71 5.68 6.97 7.27
C GLU A 71 5.19 5.96 6.23
N SER A 72 5.92 4.85 6.06
CA SER A 72 5.39 3.72 5.28
C SER A 72 5.63 2.38 5.96
N GLY A 73 4.56 1.60 6.06
CA GLY A 73 4.54 0.28 6.67
C GLY A 73 4.13 -0.80 5.68
N TYR A 74 4.75 -1.97 5.80
CA TYR A 74 4.32 -3.15 5.07
C TYR A 74 4.33 -4.36 6.01
N LEU A 75 3.23 -5.08 6.03
CA LEU A 75 3.04 -6.25 6.88
C LEU A 75 2.57 -7.43 6.03
N ALA A 76 3.46 -8.36 5.76
CA ALA A 76 3.15 -9.64 5.13
C ALA A 76 3.06 -10.76 6.15
N SER A 77 2.02 -11.58 6.04
CA SER A 77 1.94 -12.88 6.73
C SER A 77 1.58 -13.98 5.74
N GLY A 78 2.56 -14.84 5.45
CA GLY A 78 2.41 -15.90 4.44
C GLY A 78 2.44 -15.37 3.01
N CYS A 79 3.20 -14.29 2.76
CA CYS A 79 3.46 -13.75 1.43
C CYS A 79 4.81 -14.26 0.89
N GLU A 80 4.90 -14.57 -0.40
CA GLU A 80 6.15 -15.06 -0.99
C GLU A 80 7.14 -13.92 -1.25
N GLU A 81 6.65 -12.80 -1.77
CA GLU A 81 7.43 -11.58 -2.00
C GLU A 81 6.79 -10.36 -1.30
N SER A 82 7.65 -9.47 -0.80
CA SER A 82 7.27 -8.36 0.07
C SER A 82 8.23 -7.20 -0.10
N GLY A 83 7.74 -6.05 -0.58
CA GLY A 83 8.61 -4.91 -0.92
C GLY A 83 8.05 -3.53 -0.52
N CYS A 84 8.89 -2.71 0.12
CA CYS A 84 8.62 -1.28 0.28
C CYS A 84 9.58 -0.46 -0.58
N LEU A 85 9.05 0.39 -1.44
CA LEU A 85 9.83 1.42 -2.14
C LEU A 85 9.40 2.79 -1.63
N LEU A 86 10.24 3.37 -0.77
CA LEU A 86 10.07 4.71 -0.23
C LEU A 86 11.00 5.67 -0.97
N ARG A 87 10.43 6.70 -1.60
CA ARG A 87 11.20 7.79 -2.18
C ARG A 87 10.94 9.07 -1.40
N MET A 88 11.68 9.22 -0.30
CA MET A 88 11.77 10.43 0.48
C MET A 88 12.78 11.39 -0.16
N LEU A 89 12.48 12.70 -0.19
CA LEU A 89 13.47 13.74 -0.49
C LEU A 89 14.21 14.22 0.77
N GLY A 90 14.40 13.34 1.74
CA GLY A 90 15.13 13.62 2.97
C GLY A 90 15.09 12.43 3.92
N GLU A 91 16.28 12.00 4.34
CA GLU A 91 16.57 10.96 5.32
C GLU A 91 16.30 9.51 4.86
N ASP A 92 17.42 8.81 4.68
CA ASP A 92 17.52 7.38 4.43
C ASP A 92 16.75 6.57 5.47
N PHE A 93 15.95 5.60 5.02
CA PHE A 93 15.65 4.43 5.83
C PHE A 93 16.19 3.19 5.13
N CYS A 94 16.83 2.33 5.93
CA CYS A 94 17.62 1.16 5.54
C CYS A 94 16.87 0.15 4.68
#